data_AF-A0A658NIC5-F1
#
_entry.id   AF-A0A658NIC5-F1
#
_cell.length_a   1.000
_cell.length_b   1.000
_cell.length_c   1.000
_cell.angle_alpha   90.00
_cell.angle_beta   90.00
_cell.angle_gamma   90.00
#
_symmetry.space_group_name_H-M   'P 1'
#
loop_
_entity.id
_entity.type
_entity.pdbx_description
1 polymer ?
#
loop_
_entity_poly.entity_id
_entity_poly.type
_entity_poly.pdbx_seq_one_letter_code
_entity_poly.pdbx_strand_id
1 'polypeptide(L)' 'MSLTTFLDVVNMSNMKAISLIRRRVVLAPDAFAEIAVWRVPEPVPPSEHPFKYRLAYVVGGECVL' A
#
# COMPACT_ATOMS: atom_id res chain seq x y z
N MET A 1 16.55 -4.37 -44.31
CA MET A 1 17.70 -4.24 -43.40
C MET A 1 17.25 -3.37 -42.24
N SER A 2 16.71 -3.94 -41.15
CA SER A 2 17.45 -4.50 -39.99
C SER A 2 18.52 -3.51 -39.48
N LEU A 3 18.58 -3.11 -38.21
CA LEU A 3 18.22 -3.81 -36.96
C LEU A 3 18.22 -2.82 -35.76
N THR A 4 17.34 -3.05 -34.77
CA THR A 4 17.48 -2.82 -33.29
C THR A 4 17.79 -1.41 -32.73
N THR A 5 17.15 -0.91 -31.68
CA THR A 5 16.66 -1.60 -30.48
C THR A 5 15.43 -0.87 -29.93
N PHE A 6 14.35 -1.63 -29.72
CA PHE A 6 13.30 -1.28 -28.77
C PHE A 6 13.98 -0.96 -27.44
N LEU A 7 14.02 0.31 -27.04
CA LEU A 7 14.00 0.62 -25.62
C LEU A 7 12.66 0.04 -25.15
N ASP A 8 12.70 -1.22 -24.72
CA ASP A 8 11.70 -1.79 -23.86
C ASP A 8 11.44 -0.74 -22.80
N VAL A 9 10.35 0.00 -22.98
CA VAL A 9 9.52 0.48 -21.88
C VAL A 9 9.15 -0.81 -21.16
N VAL A 10 10.08 -1.33 -20.35
CA VAL A 10 9.74 -2.24 -19.28
C VAL A 10 8.69 -1.45 -18.56
N ASN A 11 7.45 -1.91 -18.70
CA ASN A 11 6.32 -1.39 -17.98
C ASN A 11 6.72 -1.51 -16.50
N MET A 12 7.30 -0.45 -15.94
CA MET A 12 7.79 -0.40 -14.56
C MET A 12 6.60 -0.34 -13.58
N SER A 13 5.39 -0.45 -14.11
CA SER A 13 4.09 -0.62 -13.48
C SER A 13 3.95 -1.92 -12.65
N ASN A 14 4.95 -2.80 -12.61
CA ASN A 14 4.94 -4.01 -11.78
C ASN A 14 5.86 -3.96 -10.54
N MET A 15 6.22 -2.78 -10.01
CA MET A 15 6.78 -2.73 -8.67
C MET A 15 5.68 -3.13 -7.66
N LYS A 16 5.86 -4.24 -6.95
CA LYS A 16 4.92 -4.64 -5.89
C LYS A 16 4.93 -3.60 -4.77
N ALA A 17 3.77 -3.33 -4.19
CA ALA A 17 3.67 -2.44 -3.04
C ALA A 17 4.58 -2.93 -1.90
N ILE A 18 5.44 -2.04 -1.42
CA ILE A 18 6.40 -2.34 -0.35
C ILE A 18 5.77 -1.96 0.98
N SER A 19 5.59 -2.92 1.88
CA SER A 19 5.09 -2.66 3.24
C SER A 19 6.14 -1.90 4.04
N LEU A 20 5.81 -0.66 4.42
CA LEU A 20 6.67 0.18 5.25
C LEU A 20 6.32 0.03 6.73
N ILE A 21 5.03 0.10 7.04
CA ILE A 21 4.51 0.01 8.41
C ILE A 21 3.41 -1.03 8.40
N ARG A 22 3.47 -1.94 9.37
CA ARG A 22 2.36 -2.81 9.70
C ARG A 22 2.36 -3.02 11.20
N ARG A 23 1.51 -2.29 11.90
CA ARG A 23 1.44 -2.27 13.34
C ARG A 23 0.02 -2.50 13.81
N ARG A 24 -0.10 -3.32 14.86
CA ARG A 24 -1.31 -3.42 15.67
C ARG A 24 -1.07 -2.75 17.01
N VAL A 25 -2.03 -1.94 17.45
CA VAL A 25 -2.06 -1.31 18.76
C VAL A 25 -3.29 -1.84 19.49
N VAL A 26 -3.06 -2.62 20.55
CA VAL A 26 -4.15 -3.11 21.41
C VAL A 26 -4.64 -1.94 22.25
N LEU A 27 -5.94 -1.67 22.19
CA LEU A 27 -6.59 -0.57 22.90
C LEU A 27 -7.47 -1.08 24.05
N ALA A 28 -8.04 -2.27 23.91
CA ALA A 28 -8.80 -2.99 24.94
C ALA A 28 -8.68 -4.51 24.73
N PRO A 29 -9.17 -5.36 25.66
CA PRO A 29 -9.12 -6.82 25.51
C PRO A 29 -9.76 -7.34 24.21
N ASP A 30 -10.79 -6.66 23.73
CA ASP A 30 -11.56 -7.00 22.52
C ASP A 30 -11.41 -5.94 21.42
N ALA A 31 -10.48 -4.98 21.57
CA ALA A 31 -10.32 -3.86 20.64
C ALA A 31 -8.87 -3.57 20.26
N PHE A 32 -8.62 -3.34 18.97
CA PHE A 32 -7.32 -2.92 18.48
C PHE A 32 -7.42 -2.02 17.25
N ALA A 33 -6.42 -1.16 17.08
CA ALA A 33 -6.20 -0.43 15.84
C ALA A 33 -5.10 -1.12 15.01
N GLU A 34 -5.35 -1.32 13.73
CA GLU A 34 -4.35 -1.78 12.76
C GLU A 34 -4.00 -0.64 11.80
N ILE A 35 -2.70 -0.32 11.75
CA ILE A 35 -2.13 0.71 10.90
C ILE A 35 -1.21 0.02 9.90
N ALA A 36 -1.49 0.23 8.62
CA ALA A 36 -0.65 -0.28 7.56
C ALA A 36 -0.34 0.82 6.53
N VAL A 37 0.93 0.93 6.17
CA VAL A 37 1.43 1.90 5.18
C VAL A 37 2.29 1.16 4.18
N TRP A 38 2.04 1.42 2.90
CA TRP A 38 2.77 0.86 1.79
C TRP A 38 3.31 1.97 0.90
N ARG A 39 4.50 1.75 0.34
CA ARG A 39 4.98 2.50 -0.82
C ARG A 39 4.50 1.80 -2.09
N VAL A 40 3.84 2.52 -2.97
CA VAL A 40 3.35 2.03 -4.27
C VAL A 40 4.28 2.50 -5.40
N PRO A 41 4.33 1.80 -6.55
CA PRO A 41 5.14 2.20 -7.71
C PRO A 41 4.84 3.61 -8.20
N GLU A 42 3.56 3.93 -8.29
CA GLU A 42 3.04 5.17 -8.84
C GLU A 42 2.00 5.75 -7.87
N PRO A 43 1.91 7.07 -7.75
CA PRO A 43 0.84 7.71 -6.98
C PRO A 43 -0.54 7.26 -7.47
N VAL A 44 -1.46 7.01 -6.53
CA VAL A 44 -2.84 6.61 -6.86
C VAL A 44 -3.72 7.85 -6.87
N PRO A 45 -4.26 8.28 -8.03
CA PRO A 45 -5.10 9.49 -8.09
C PRO A 45 -6.29 9.43 -7.13
N PRO A 46 -6.64 10.53 -6.44
CA PRO A 46 -6.11 11.89 -6.56
C PRO A 46 -4.83 12.18 -5.75
N SER A 47 -4.24 11.18 -5.07
CA SER A 47 -3.03 11.38 -4.28
C SER A 47 -1.81 11.53 -5.18
N GLU A 48 -1.04 12.61 -4.99
CA GLU A 48 0.23 12.85 -5.67
C GLU A 48 1.41 12.11 -5.03
N HIS A 49 1.21 11.52 -3.85
CA HIS A 49 2.26 10.79 -3.14
C HIS A 49 2.17 9.28 -3.39
N PRO A 50 3.32 8.58 -3.52
CA PRO A 50 3.38 7.13 -3.76
C PRO A 50 3.21 6.34 -2.44
N PHE A 51 2.31 6.78 -1.57
CA PHE A 51 1.98 6.11 -0.33
C PHE A 51 0.52 5.72 -0.30
N LYS A 52 0.27 4.44 -0.02
CA LYS A 52 -1.05 3.93 0.32
C LYS A 52 -1.07 3.65 1.80
N TYR A 53 -2.16 4.02 2.47
CA TYR A 53 -2.33 3.79 3.90
C TYR A 53 -3.69 3.17 4.18
N ARG A 54 -3.77 2.47 5.31
CA ARG A 54 -4.99 1.90 5.88
C ARG A 54 -4.93 2.06 7.39
N LEU A 55 -6.04 2.53 7.95
CA LEU A 55 -6.35 2.46 9.37
C LEU A 55 -7.60 1.60 9.50
N ALA A 56 -7.59 0.64 10.42
CA ALA A 56 -8.77 -0.12 10.79
C ALA A 56 -8.88 -0.11 12.31
N TYR A 57 -10.02 0.32 12.84
CA TYR A 57 -10.33 0.16 14.26
C TYR A 57 -11.29 -1.01 14.41
N VAL A 58 -10.85 -2.05 15.11
CA VAL A 58 -11.59 -3.31 15.25
C VAL A 58 -12.03 -3.47 16.69
N VAL A 59 -13.32 -3.74 16.91
CA VAL A 59 -13.93 -4.02 18.21
C VAL A 59 -14.77 -5.29 18.08
N GLY A 60 -14.57 -6.27 18.94
CA GLY A 60 -15.31 -7.54 18.89
C GLY A 60 -15.14 -8.32 17.57
N GLY A 61 -14.09 -8.02 16.79
CA GLY A 61 -13.86 -8.61 15.47
C GLY A 61 -14.46 -7.83 14.30
N GLU A 62 -15.22 -6.76 14.54
CA GLU A 62 -15.81 -5.92 13.51
C GLU A 62 -15.02 -4.62 13.29
N CYS A 63 -14.85 -4.22 12.03
CA CYS A 63 -14.21 -2.95 11.68
C CYS A 63 -15.25 -1.83 11.83
N VAL A 64 -15.10 -1.00 12.85
CA VAL A 64 -16.04 0.09 13.17
C VAL A 64 -15.61 1.45 12.60
N LEU A 65 -14.52 1.46 11.83
CA LEU A 65 -13.98 2.61 11.10
C LEU A 65 -13.51 2.21 9.70
#